data_AF-A0A6I8TR26-F1
#
_entry.id   AF-A0A6I8TR26-F1
#
_cell.length_a   1.000
_cell.length_b   1.000
_cell.length_c   1.000
_cell.angle_alpha   90.00
_cell.angle_beta   90.00
_cell.angle_gamma   90.00
#
_symmetry.space_group_name_H-M   'P 1'
#
loop_
_entity.id
_entity.type
_entity.pdbx_description
1 polymer ?
#
loop_
_entity_poly.entity_id
_entity_poly.type
_entity_poly.pdbx_seq_one_letter_code
_entity_poly.pdbx_strand_id
1 'polypeptide(L)'
;MADPPYTARNVSMVITSSLITDYTSPLRNISSILSMLGTLMSTIAKEKQATIMQRLNLNETVDTSLKNLIQVVTNLNRTNYGVYSSVIRASDNSLKSINQTYAAVLSKASNFNNGNMTNLINFLANTSTVASGALDEIQNNTASFTLNLAYALGNQTTNISQSIYNGIRNVSDTASTSDSIYARICERKYAAMFQQSGLSPSRLNFCLQSEGASLSSFAQLVIPAMFADIFRWVGPQVLRINMCSVANGTCSVGAFNAFSDFSSRMSTKYDLMRRAVLAEQDLALYRATSCIDAVSNDIQDLAIIIQDKFVNCMTTGN
;
A
#
# COMPACT_ATOMS: atom_id res chain seq x y z
N MET A 1 -35.43 89.35 -9.11
CA MET A 1 -35.21 89.76 -7.70
C MET A 1 -34.29 88.72 -7.11
N ALA A 2 -33.10 89.14 -6.64
CA ALA A 2 -32.13 88.22 -6.07
C ALA A 2 -32.60 87.80 -4.66
N ASP A 3 -32.54 86.51 -4.34
CA ASP A 3 -32.78 86.05 -2.98
C ASP A 3 -31.78 86.74 -2.04
N PRO A 4 -32.23 87.22 -0.86
CA PRO A 4 -31.34 87.88 0.09
C PRO A 4 -30.21 86.93 0.50
N PRO A 5 -28.98 87.45 0.70
CA PRO A 5 -27.85 86.60 1.08
C PRO A 5 -28.16 85.85 2.37
N TYR A 6 -27.79 84.57 2.42
CA TYR A 6 -27.90 83.76 3.63
C TYR A 6 -27.05 84.41 4.73
N THR A 7 -27.70 84.89 5.77
CA THR A 7 -27.11 85.44 7.00
C THR A 7 -27.27 84.43 8.14
N ALA A 8 -26.46 84.54 9.20
CA ALA A 8 -26.61 83.70 10.39
C ALA A 8 -28.03 83.74 11.02
N ARG A 9 -28.84 84.75 10.68
CA ARG A 9 -30.18 84.99 11.24
C ARG A 9 -31.31 84.30 10.48
N ASN A 10 -31.12 83.95 9.20
CA ASN A 10 -32.13 83.30 8.35
C ASN A 10 -31.72 81.88 7.88
N VAL A 11 -30.46 81.49 8.06
CA VAL A 11 -30.00 80.10 7.83
C VAL A 11 -30.82 79.07 8.61
N SER A 12 -31.27 79.38 9.82
CA SER A 12 -32.11 78.49 10.65
C SER A 12 -33.56 78.34 10.19
N MET A 13 -34.06 79.24 9.33
CA MET A 13 -35.39 79.11 8.69
C MET A 13 -35.33 78.26 7.41
N VAL A 14 -34.16 78.18 6.78
CA VAL A 14 -33.91 77.41 5.55
C VAL A 14 -33.41 76.00 5.88
N ILE A 15 -32.50 75.88 6.84
CA ILE A 15 -32.03 74.60 7.39
C ILE A 15 -32.84 74.31 8.65
N THR A 16 -34.03 73.74 8.45
CA THR A 16 -34.90 73.35 9.56
C THR A 16 -34.43 72.06 10.20
N SER A 17 -34.79 71.84 11.47
CA SER A 17 -34.53 70.56 12.16
C SER A 17 -35.17 69.37 11.45
N SER A 18 -36.31 69.57 10.76
CA SER A 18 -36.93 68.54 9.92
C SER A 18 -36.05 68.22 8.72
N LEU A 19 -35.54 69.22 7.99
CA LEU A 19 -34.63 69.03 6.86
C LEU A 19 -33.35 68.29 7.31
N ILE A 20 -32.76 68.67 8.45
CA ILE A 20 -31.61 67.95 9.01
C ILE A 20 -31.98 66.50 9.35
N THR A 21 -33.15 66.24 9.93
CA THR A 21 -33.58 64.89 10.33
C THR A 21 -33.91 64.01 9.11
N ASP A 22 -34.50 64.59 8.08
CA ASP A 22 -34.87 63.93 6.81
C ASP A 22 -33.64 63.52 6.01
N TYR A 23 -32.52 64.25 6.12
CA TYR A 23 -31.24 63.85 5.51
C TYR A 23 -30.38 62.98 6.43
N THR A 24 -30.38 63.22 7.75
CA THR A 24 -29.54 62.47 8.70
C THR A 24 -30.09 61.08 9.02
N SER A 25 -31.40 60.87 9.01
CA SER A 25 -32.00 59.55 9.30
C SER A 25 -31.70 58.51 8.21
N PRO A 26 -31.87 58.81 6.91
CA PRO A 26 -31.43 57.92 5.83
C PRO A 26 -29.92 57.68 5.85
N LEU A 27 -29.09 58.70 6.11
CA LEU A 27 -27.64 58.54 6.22
C LEU A 27 -27.22 57.67 7.41
N ARG A 28 -27.91 57.78 8.56
CA ARG A 28 -27.71 56.89 9.71
C ARG A 28 -28.15 55.46 9.42
N ASN A 29 -29.27 55.27 8.71
CA ASN A 29 -29.71 53.94 8.28
C ASN A 29 -28.73 53.32 7.28
N ILE A 30 -28.25 54.08 6.30
CA ILE A 30 -27.21 53.63 5.36
C ILE A 30 -25.93 53.28 6.13
N SER A 31 -25.48 54.12 7.07
CA SER A 31 -24.31 53.86 7.90
C SER A 31 -24.47 52.59 8.75
N SER A 32 -25.66 52.37 9.32
CA SER A 32 -26.00 51.16 10.07
C SER A 32 -25.99 49.92 9.17
N ILE A 33 -26.59 49.99 7.98
CA ILE A 33 -26.59 48.89 7.00
C ILE A 33 -25.17 48.59 6.52
N LEU A 34 -24.35 49.60 6.24
CA LEU A 34 -22.94 49.42 5.86
C LEU A 34 -22.12 48.78 6.98
N SER A 35 -22.39 49.13 8.24
CA SER A 35 -21.76 48.51 9.40
C SER A 35 -22.18 47.03 9.58
N MET A 36 -23.47 46.74 9.39
CA MET A 36 -23.98 45.36 9.38
C MET A 36 -23.38 44.53 8.23
N LEU A 37 -23.30 45.10 7.03
CA LEU A 37 -22.65 44.46 5.87
C LEU A 37 -21.16 44.22 6.12
N GLY A 38 -20.44 45.18 6.70
CA GLY A 38 -19.03 45.01 7.07
C GLY A 38 -18.82 43.89 8.09
N THR A 39 -19.71 43.80 9.07
CA THR A 39 -19.69 42.74 10.09
C THR A 39 -20.00 41.37 9.47
N LEU A 40 -20.97 41.32 8.56
CA LEU A 40 -21.32 40.12 7.80
C LEU A 40 -20.16 39.68 6.91
N MET A 41 -19.54 40.59 6.15
CA MET A 41 -18.38 40.29 5.31
C MET A 41 -17.18 39.82 6.13
N SER A 42 -16.90 40.43 7.30
CA SER A 42 -15.83 39.97 8.20
C SER A 42 -16.11 38.57 8.74
N THR A 43 -17.38 38.28 9.06
CA THR A 43 -17.83 36.96 9.52
C THR A 43 -17.68 35.91 8.42
N ILE A 44 -18.14 36.21 7.21
CA ILE A 44 -17.98 35.35 6.02
C ILE A 44 -16.50 35.11 5.72
N ALA A 45 -15.65 36.14 5.79
CA ALA A 45 -14.22 36.01 5.53
C ALA A 45 -13.53 35.08 6.55
N LYS A 46 -13.82 35.25 7.85
CA LYS A 46 -13.31 34.36 8.90
C LYS A 46 -13.79 32.92 8.73
N GLU A 47 -15.04 32.73 8.32
CA GLU A 47 -15.63 31.41 8.08
C GLU A 47 -14.98 30.73 6.88
N LYS A 48 -14.87 31.41 5.75
CA LYS A 48 -14.18 30.88 4.57
C LYS A 48 -12.72 30.55 4.88
N GLN A 49 -12.03 31.38 5.67
CA GLN A 49 -10.67 31.09 6.10
C GLN A 49 -10.60 29.85 6.99
N ALA A 50 -11.54 29.66 7.93
CA ALA A 50 -11.60 28.46 8.77
C ALA A 50 -11.86 27.18 7.95
N THR A 51 -12.80 27.22 6.99
CA THR A 51 -13.08 26.10 6.08
C THR A 51 -11.85 25.78 5.21
N ILE A 52 -11.14 26.80 4.69
CA ILE A 52 -9.88 26.61 3.94
C ILE A 52 -8.83 25.92 4.81
N MET A 53 -8.63 26.39 6.04
CA MET A 53 -7.68 25.78 6.98
C MET A 53 -8.03 24.33 7.31
N GLN A 54 -9.31 24.01 7.48
CA GLN A 54 -9.76 22.62 7.71
C GLN A 54 -9.43 21.69 6.54
N ARG A 55 -9.62 22.17 5.30
CA ARG A 55 -9.26 21.43 4.08
C ARG A 55 -7.74 21.26 3.94
N LEU A 56 -6.96 22.28 4.27
CA LEU A 56 -5.49 22.22 4.26
C LEU A 56 -4.96 21.20 5.28
N ASN A 57 -5.46 21.24 6.53
CA ASN A 57 -5.06 20.31 7.58
C ASN A 57 -5.41 18.85 7.23
N LEU A 58 -6.55 18.64 6.55
CA LEU A 58 -6.93 17.32 6.06
C LEU A 58 -5.96 16.83 4.99
N ASN A 59 -5.61 17.67 4.01
CA ASN A 59 -4.64 17.31 2.98
C ASN A 59 -3.28 16.93 3.58
N GLU A 60 -2.79 17.67 4.57
CA GLU A 60 -1.54 17.36 5.27
C GLU A 60 -1.62 16.02 6.05
N THR A 61 -2.76 15.76 6.69
CA THR A 61 -3.00 14.50 7.42
C THR A 61 -3.05 13.31 6.49
N VAL A 62 -3.74 13.44 5.35
CA VAL A 62 -3.79 12.42 4.30
C VAL A 62 -2.38 12.18 3.74
N ASP A 63 -1.65 13.23 3.34
CA ASP A 63 -0.29 13.12 2.80
C ASP A 63 0.67 12.42 3.76
N THR A 64 0.62 12.77 5.05
CA THR A 64 1.41 12.11 6.10
C THR A 64 1.04 10.63 6.23
N SER A 65 -0.26 10.31 6.16
CA SER A 65 -0.75 8.92 6.19
C SER A 65 -0.24 8.12 4.97
N LEU A 66 -0.19 8.74 3.79
CA LEU A 66 0.33 8.12 2.57
C LEU A 66 1.83 7.86 2.65
N LYS A 67 2.61 8.80 3.19
CA LYS A 67 4.06 8.62 3.43
C LYS A 67 4.33 7.43 4.35
N ASN A 68 3.56 7.29 5.43
CA ASN A 68 3.68 6.14 6.33
C ASN A 68 3.32 4.83 5.63
N LEU A 69 2.28 4.83 4.79
CA LEU A 69 1.89 3.67 3.99
C LEU A 69 2.99 3.25 3.00
N ILE A 70 3.63 4.21 2.32
CA ILE A 70 4.76 3.95 1.41
C ILE A 70 5.90 3.22 2.13
N GLN A 71 6.20 3.60 3.38
CA GLN A 71 7.24 2.92 4.16
C GLN A 71 6.88 1.46 4.44
N VAL A 72 5.62 1.18 4.78
CA VAL A 72 5.15 -0.19 5.06
C VAL A 72 5.16 -1.04 3.78
N VAL A 73 4.73 -0.48 2.65
CA VAL A 73 4.81 -1.14 1.33
C VAL A 73 6.25 -1.45 0.96
N THR A 74 7.15 -0.50 1.16
CA THR A 74 8.58 -0.68 0.89
C THR A 74 9.16 -1.83 1.72
N ASN A 75 8.76 -1.92 3.00
CA ASN A 75 9.16 -3.01 3.87
C ASN A 75 8.61 -4.36 3.40
N LEU A 76 7.33 -4.43 3.02
CA LEU A 76 6.71 -5.66 2.50
C LEU A 76 7.38 -6.11 1.20
N ASN A 77 7.59 -5.20 0.25
CA ASN A 77 8.30 -5.49 -0.99
C ASN A 77 9.72 -6.00 -0.72
N ARG A 78 10.45 -5.36 0.20
CA ARG A 78 11.78 -5.82 0.63
C ARG A 78 11.73 -7.22 1.22
N THR A 79 10.73 -7.54 2.02
CA THR A 79 10.55 -8.89 2.56
C THR A 79 10.25 -9.90 1.46
N ASN A 80 9.38 -9.56 0.50
CA ASN A 80 9.08 -10.40 -0.66
C ASN A 80 10.33 -10.68 -1.51
N TYR A 81 11.15 -9.66 -1.79
CA TYR A 81 12.47 -9.86 -2.40
C TYR A 81 13.41 -10.70 -1.52
N GLY A 82 13.28 -10.58 -0.19
CA GLY A 82 13.99 -11.42 0.77
C GLY A 82 13.64 -12.90 0.65
N VAL A 83 12.38 -13.24 0.35
CA VAL A 83 11.94 -14.61 0.03
C VAL A 83 12.71 -15.10 -1.20
N TYR A 84 12.64 -14.37 -2.32
CA TYR A 84 13.36 -14.72 -3.54
C TYR A 84 14.87 -14.89 -3.33
N SER A 85 15.52 -13.92 -2.66
CA SER A 85 16.94 -13.97 -2.33
C SER A 85 17.31 -15.18 -1.47
N SER A 86 16.42 -15.59 -0.57
CA SER A 86 16.62 -16.78 0.26
C SER A 86 16.55 -18.07 -0.57
N VAL A 87 15.62 -18.15 -1.54
CA VAL A 87 15.55 -19.28 -2.47
C VAL A 87 16.81 -19.37 -3.33
N ILE A 88 17.26 -18.26 -3.93
CA ILE A 88 18.49 -18.23 -4.75
C ILE A 88 19.67 -18.76 -3.93
N ARG A 89 19.89 -18.18 -2.75
CA ARG A 89 21.01 -18.56 -1.88
C ARG A 89 20.98 -20.04 -1.49
N ALA A 90 19.79 -20.56 -1.15
CA ALA A 90 19.63 -21.95 -0.81
C ALA A 90 19.86 -22.87 -2.02
N SER A 91 19.40 -22.46 -3.20
CA SER A 91 19.66 -23.14 -4.47
C SER A 91 21.15 -23.15 -4.82
N ASP A 92 21.82 -22.00 -4.79
CA ASP A 92 23.24 -21.87 -5.09
C ASP A 92 24.11 -22.73 -4.16
N ASN A 93 23.79 -22.71 -2.87
CA ASN A 93 24.46 -23.56 -1.88
C ASN A 93 24.26 -25.05 -2.19
N SER A 94 23.07 -25.43 -2.63
CA SER A 94 22.74 -26.81 -2.99
C SER A 94 23.47 -27.24 -4.26
N LEU A 95 23.45 -26.43 -5.31
CA LEU A 95 24.18 -26.66 -6.57
C LEU A 95 25.68 -26.77 -6.33
N LYS A 96 26.24 -25.84 -5.54
CA LYS A 96 27.66 -25.87 -5.14
C LYS A 96 28.00 -27.16 -4.40
N SER A 97 27.17 -27.57 -3.46
CA SER A 97 27.39 -28.82 -2.72
C SER A 97 27.30 -30.05 -3.62
N ILE A 98 26.32 -30.12 -4.52
CA ILE A 98 26.18 -31.21 -5.49
C ILE A 98 27.47 -31.31 -6.33
N ASN A 99 27.90 -30.19 -6.90
CA ASN A 99 29.12 -30.14 -7.71
C ASN A 99 30.37 -30.56 -6.92
N GLN A 100 30.52 -30.07 -5.68
CA GLN A 100 31.64 -30.45 -4.82
C GLN A 100 31.63 -31.95 -4.48
N THR A 101 30.45 -32.53 -4.23
CA THR A 101 30.32 -33.95 -3.86
C THR A 101 30.72 -34.86 -5.02
N TYR A 102 30.36 -34.50 -6.27
CA TYR A 102 30.73 -35.27 -7.45
C TYR A 102 32.10 -34.90 -8.07
N ALA A 103 32.75 -33.81 -7.64
CA ALA A 103 34.06 -33.40 -8.15
C ALA A 103 35.13 -34.50 -7.99
N ALA A 104 35.10 -35.24 -6.89
CA ALA A 104 36.02 -36.36 -6.65
C ALA A 104 35.81 -37.53 -7.63
N VAL A 105 34.57 -37.76 -8.06
CA VAL A 105 34.23 -38.78 -9.07
C VAL A 105 34.68 -38.32 -10.45
N LEU A 106 34.41 -37.06 -10.79
CA LEU A 106 34.79 -36.46 -12.08
C LEU A 106 36.30 -36.40 -12.28
N SER A 107 37.06 -36.02 -11.25
CA SER A 107 38.53 -35.94 -11.32
C SER A 107 39.22 -37.31 -11.47
N LYS A 108 38.51 -38.41 -11.15
CA LYS A 108 39.00 -39.79 -11.28
C LYS A 108 38.18 -40.58 -12.29
N ALA A 109 37.73 -39.93 -13.37
CA ALA A 109 36.83 -40.54 -14.34
C ALA A 109 37.33 -41.89 -14.89
N SER A 110 38.64 -42.05 -15.12
CA SER A 110 39.25 -43.32 -15.57
C SER A 110 39.01 -44.49 -14.62
N ASN A 111 38.80 -44.22 -13.34
CA ASN A 111 38.64 -45.24 -12.30
C ASN A 111 37.19 -45.73 -12.18
N PHE A 112 36.25 -45.08 -12.86
CA PHE A 112 34.83 -45.38 -12.76
C PHE A 112 34.20 -45.50 -14.15
N ASN A 113 33.34 -46.49 -14.32
CA ASN A 113 32.53 -46.72 -15.53
C ASN A 113 33.30 -46.65 -16.86
N ASN A 114 34.56 -47.10 -16.87
CA ASN A 114 35.46 -47.01 -18.03
C ASN A 114 35.60 -45.58 -18.62
N GLY A 115 35.52 -44.55 -17.77
CA GLY A 115 35.54 -43.15 -18.21
C GLY A 115 34.20 -42.61 -18.73
N ASN A 116 33.15 -43.42 -18.81
CA ASN A 116 31.83 -42.96 -19.25
C ASN A 116 31.10 -42.21 -18.12
N MET A 117 31.14 -40.88 -18.20
CA MET A 117 30.54 -39.96 -17.25
C MET A 117 29.25 -39.31 -17.77
N THR A 118 28.74 -39.73 -18.93
CA THR A 118 27.64 -39.04 -19.63
C THR A 118 26.42 -38.82 -18.74
N ASN A 119 25.98 -39.85 -18.00
CA ASN A 119 24.81 -39.73 -17.13
C ASN A 119 25.03 -38.78 -15.94
N LEU A 120 26.24 -38.76 -15.37
CA LEU A 120 26.59 -37.82 -14.30
C LEU A 120 26.65 -36.39 -14.82
N ILE A 121 27.31 -36.16 -15.97
CA ILE A 121 27.39 -34.84 -16.60
C ILE A 121 25.99 -34.32 -16.95
N ASN A 122 25.15 -35.17 -17.54
CA ASN A 122 23.77 -34.83 -17.86
C ASN A 122 22.94 -34.51 -16.61
N PHE A 123 23.14 -35.26 -15.52
CA PHE A 123 22.48 -34.96 -14.25
C PHE A 123 22.88 -33.59 -13.68
N LEU A 124 24.18 -33.25 -13.69
CA LEU A 124 24.66 -31.96 -13.20
C LEU A 124 24.13 -30.80 -14.06
N ALA A 125 24.15 -30.97 -15.39
CA ALA A 125 23.61 -29.99 -16.32
C ALA A 125 22.09 -29.80 -16.12
N ASN A 126 21.33 -30.90 -16.09
CA ASN A 126 19.88 -30.85 -15.90
C ASN A 126 19.50 -30.22 -14.56
N THR A 127 20.23 -30.55 -13.49
CA THR A 127 20.01 -29.94 -12.16
C THR A 127 20.18 -28.42 -12.21
N SER A 128 21.20 -27.92 -12.92
CA SER A 128 21.37 -26.48 -13.12
C SER A 128 20.23 -25.88 -13.94
N THR A 129 19.82 -26.51 -15.04
CA THR A 129 18.75 -26.01 -15.91
C THR A 129 17.42 -25.93 -15.19
N VAL A 130 17.04 -26.97 -14.45
CA VAL A 130 15.81 -27.01 -13.65
C VAL A 130 15.85 -25.93 -12.57
N ALA A 131 16.98 -25.78 -11.88
CA ALA A 131 17.14 -24.76 -10.86
C ALA A 131 16.92 -23.36 -11.44
N SER A 132 17.58 -23.03 -12.57
CA SER A 132 17.42 -21.75 -13.25
C SER A 132 15.97 -21.49 -13.66
N GLY A 133 15.29 -22.45 -14.29
CA GLY A 133 13.89 -22.28 -14.69
C GLY A 133 12.95 -22.02 -13.49
N ALA A 134 13.15 -22.74 -12.39
CA ALA A 134 12.38 -22.51 -11.16
C ALA A 134 12.65 -21.13 -10.55
N LEU A 135 13.91 -20.68 -10.56
CA LEU A 135 14.29 -19.37 -10.02
C LEU A 135 13.74 -18.22 -10.88
N ASP A 136 13.76 -18.35 -12.20
CA ASP A 136 13.19 -17.36 -13.13
C ASP A 136 11.69 -17.18 -12.90
N GLU A 137 10.94 -18.27 -12.73
CA GLU A 137 9.51 -18.21 -12.42
C GLU A 137 9.23 -17.51 -11.08
N ILE A 138 10.02 -17.81 -10.04
CA ILE A 138 9.90 -17.15 -8.74
C ILE A 138 10.24 -15.66 -8.83
N GLN A 139 11.27 -15.29 -9.60
CA GLN A 139 11.63 -13.90 -9.83
C GLN A 139 10.47 -13.14 -10.50
N ASN A 140 9.89 -13.72 -11.55
CA ASN A 140 8.75 -13.13 -12.25
C ASN A 140 7.55 -12.95 -11.33
N ASN A 141 7.26 -13.92 -10.46
CA ASN A 141 6.17 -13.80 -9.51
C ASN A 141 6.44 -12.76 -8.42
N THR A 142 7.68 -12.65 -7.96
CA THR A 142 8.11 -11.61 -7.01
C THR A 142 7.89 -10.20 -7.59
N ALA A 143 8.17 -10.02 -8.89
CA ALA A 143 7.89 -8.78 -9.60
C ALA A 143 6.38 -8.55 -9.77
N SER A 144 5.62 -9.58 -10.15
CA SER A 144 4.16 -9.51 -10.31
C SER A 144 3.45 -9.15 -9.00
N PHE A 145 3.84 -9.77 -7.88
CA PHE A 145 3.38 -9.43 -6.53
C PHE A 145 3.54 -7.93 -6.26
N THR A 146 4.73 -7.39 -6.53
CA THR A 146 5.08 -5.99 -6.25
C THR A 146 4.22 -5.04 -7.09
N LEU A 147 4.02 -5.36 -8.36
CA LEU A 147 3.20 -4.57 -9.29
C LEU A 147 1.73 -4.59 -8.87
N ASN A 148 1.18 -5.78 -8.59
CA ASN A 148 -0.23 -5.95 -8.25
C ASN A 148 -0.58 -5.29 -6.91
N LEU A 149 0.32 -5.39 -5.92
CA LEU A 149 0.15 -4.70 -4.64
C LEU A 149 0.16 -3.18 -4.83
N ALA A 150 1.08 -2.66 -5.63
CA ALA A 150 1.16 -1.22 -5.92
C ALA A 150 -0.11 -0.73 -6.63
N TYR A 151 -0.64 -1.49 -7.59
CA TYR A 151 -1.88 -1.16 -8.29
C TYR A 151 -3.09 -1.15 -7.35
N ALA A 152 -3.26 -2.19 -6.52
CA ALA A 152 -4.36 -2.29 -5.56
C ALA A 152 -4.34 -1.12 -4.56
N LEU A 153 -3.17 -0.85 -3.96
CA LEU A 153 -3.01 0.25 -3.02
C LEU A 153 -3.20 1.62 -3.67
N GLY A 154 -2.65 1.83 -4.88
CA GLY A 154 -2.81 3.08 -5.61
C GLY A 154 -4.28 3.41 -5.84
N ASN A 155 -5.04 2.46 -6.39
CA ASN A 155 -6.47 2.61 -6.63
C ASN A 155 -7.24 2.94 -5.34
N GLN A 156 -7.04 2.14 -4.29
CA GLN A 156 -7.80 2.32 -3.06
C GLN A 156 -7.43 3.58 -2.29
N THR A 157 -6.15 3.95 -2.30
CA THR A 157 -5.69 5.21 -1.70
C THR A 157 -6.32 6.42 -2.40
N THR A 158 -6.41 6.38 -3.73
CA THR A 158 -7.11 7.40 -4.51
C THR A 158 -8.59 7.45 -4.16
N ASN A 159 -9.28 6.31 -4.11
CA ASN A 159 -10.70 6.24 -3.77
C ASN A 159 -11.00 6.77 -2.37
N ILE A 160 -10.20 6.38 -1.37
CA ILE A 160 -10.30 6.89 0.01
C ILE A 160 -10.11 8.41 0.02
N SER A 161 -9.03 8.89 -0.58
CA SER A 161 -8.69 10.33 -0.58
C SER A 161 -9.80 11.16 -1.23
N GLN A 162 -10.33 10.70 -2.37
CA GLN A 162 -11.45 11.34 -3.05
C GLN A 162 -12.73 11.32 -2.20
N SER A 163 -13.04 10.21 -1.55
CA SER A 163 -14.25 10.08 -0.73
C SER A 163 -14.23 11.02 0.47
N ILE A 164 -13.09 11.13 1.15
CA ILE A 164 -12.90 12.04 2.28
C ILE A 164 -12.94 13.50 1.80
N TYR A 165 -12.25 13.82 0.70
CA TYR A 165 -12.22 15.18 0.15
C TYR A 165 -13.61 15.64 -0.33
N ASN A 166 -14.34 14.77 -1.02
CA ASN A 166 -15.70 15.05 -1.48
C ASN A 166 -16.66 15.18 -0.29
N GLY A 167 -16.50 14.34 0.74
CA GLY A 167 -17.32 14.40 1.95
C GLY A 167 -17.15 15.71 2.72
N ILE A 168 -15.91 16.13 2.98
CA ILE A 168 -15.66 17.41 3.68
C ILE A 168 -16.12 18.60 2.83
N ARG A 169 -15.94 18.53 1.51
CA ARG A 169 -16.41 19.55 0.58
C ARG A 169 -17.93 19.66 0.63
N ASN A 170 -18.63 18.53 0.58
CA ASN A 170 -20.09 18.49 0.66
C ASN A 170 -20.60 19.12 1.97
N VAL A 171 -20.03 18.74 3.12
CA VAL A 171 -20.37 19.32 4.43
C VAL A 171 -20.16 20.83 4.45
N SER A 172 -18.99 21.29 4.00
CA SER A 172 -18.63 22.72 4.02
C SER A 172 -19.50 23.55 3.05
N ASP A 173 -19.67 23.08 1.81
CA ASP A 173 -20.38 23.81 0.77
C ASP A 173 -21.88 23.89 1.13
N THR A 174 -22.46 22.78 1.62
CA THR A 174 -23.85 22.72 2.10
C THR A 174 -24.07 23.60 3.32
N ALA A 175 -23.18 23.58 4.31
CA ALA A 175 -23.30 24.46 5.47
C ALA A 175 -23.21 25.94 5.09
N SER A 176 -22.32 26.29 4.15
CA SER A 176 -22.10 27.68 3.73
C SER A 176 -23.21 28.28 2.87
N THR A 177 -24.07 27.45 2.29
CA THR A 177 -25.21 27.85 1.45
C THR A 177 -26.55 27.64 2.14
N SER A 178 -26.56 27.11 3.36
CA SER A 178 -27.77 26.82 4.11
C SER A 178 -28.18 27.98 5.01
N ASP A 179 -29.49 28.25 5.06
CA ASP A 179 -30.11 29.19 5.98
C ASP A 179 -30.38 28.58 7.38
N SER A 180 -29.99 27.32 7.60
CA SER A 180 -30.21 26.64 8.89
C SER A 180 -29.40 27.31 10.01
N ILE A 181 -30.07 27.58 11.14
CA ILE A 181 -29.41 28.09 12.35
C ILE A 181 -28.36 27.11 12.92
N TYR A 182 -28.47 25.83 12.58
CA TYR A 182 -27.58 24.78 13.04
C TYR A 182 -26.36 24.57 12.14
N ALA A 183 -26.32 25.20 10.95
CA ALA A 183 -25.35 24.94 9.90
C ALA A 183 -23.90 24.92 10.41
N ARG A 184 -23.54 25.91 11.21
CA ARG A 184 -22.18 26.11 11.71
C ARG A 184 -21.76 25.11 12.78
N ILE A 185 -22.70 24.72 13.65
CA ILE A 185 -22.43 23.76 14.72
C ILE A 185 -22.26 22.37 14.10
N CYS A 186 -23.15 22.02 13.17
CA CYS A 186 -23.08 20.76 12.42
C CYS A 186 -21.82 20.69 11.55
N GLU A 187 -21.48 21.75 10.80
CA GLU A 187 -20.26 21.80 10.00
C GLU A 187 -19.03 21.51 10.85
N ARG A 188 -18.83 22.22 11.97
CA ARG A 188 -17.66 22.02 12.84
C ARG A 188 -17.60 20.60 13.39
N LYS A 189 -18.73 20.05 13.84
CA LYS A 189 -18.82 18.70 14.40
C LYS A 189 -18.45 17.63 13.37
N TYR A 190 -19.09 17.65 12.21
CA TYR A 190 -18.92 16.60 11.20
C TYR A 190 -17.66 16.80 10.34
N ALA A 191 -17.20 18.03 10.11
CA ALA A 191 -15.90 18.28 9.49
C ALA A 191 -14.73 17.76 10.35
N ALA A 192 -14.83 17.86 11.69
CA ALA A 192 -13.84 17.28 12.59
C ALA A 192 -13.86 15.73 12.56
N MET A 193 -15.01 15.10 12.28
CA MET A 193 -15.09 13.64 12.13
C MET A 193 -14.29 13.13 10.93
N PHE A 194 -14.21 13.90 9.83
CA PHE A 194 -13.38 13.56 8.67
C PHE A 194 -11.86 13.53 8.95
N GLN A 195 -11.44 14.15 10.06
CA GLN A 195 -10.03 14.19 10.49
C GLN A 195 -9.70 13.07 11.50
N GLN A 196 -10.66 12.23 11.87
CA GLN A 196 -10.45 11.16 12.85
C GLN A 196 -9.64 10.00 12.27
N SER A 197 -8.93 9.29 13.16
CA SER A 197 -8.11 8.13 12.80
C SER A 197 -8.89 7.00 12.11
N GLY A 198 -10.20 6.90 12.34
CA GLY A 198 -11.08 5.93 11.69
C GLY A 198 -11.15 6.07 10.17
N LEU A 199 -10.95 7.28 9.64
CA LEU A 199 -10.93 7.56 8.19
C LEU A 199 -9.50 7.71 7.64
N SER A 200 -8.47 7.53 8.47
CA SER A 200 -7.10 7.69 8.02
C SER A 200 -6.69 6.55 7.08
N PRO A 201 -6.07 6.86 5.92
CA PRO A 201 -5.45 5.85 5.05
C PRO A 201 -4.40 4.98 5.76
N SER A 202 -3.87 5.44 6.90
CA SER A 202 -2.92 4.68 7.72
C SER A 202 -3.47 3.34 8.23
N ARG A 203 -4.79 3.15 8.27
CA ARG A 203 -5.42 1.87 8.62
C ARG A 203 -5.03 0.73 7.66
N LEU A 204 -4.68 1.06 6.42
CA LEU A 204 -4.17 0.08 5.44
C LEU A 204 -2.84 -0.56 5.88
N ASN A 205 -2.08 0.07 6.78
CA ASN A 205 -0.81 -0.45 7.27
C ASN A 205 -0.97 -1.81 7.96
N PHE A 206 -2.07 -2.02 8.69
CA PHE A 206 -2.32 -3.27 9.42
C PHE A 206 -2.45 -4.47 8.48
N CYS A 207 -3.00 -4.25 7.28
CA CYS A 207 -3.13 -5.28 6.26
C CYS A 207 -1.77 -5.76 5.72
N LEU A 208 -0.76 -4.87 5.70
CA LEU A 208 0.53 -5.15 5.08
C LEU A 208 1.55 -5.70 6.09
N GLN A 209 1.48 -5.25 7.34
CA GLN A 209 2.45 -5.66 8.38
C GLN A 209 2.34 -7.15 8.73
N SER A 210 1.12 -7.68 8.81
CA SER A 210 0.85 -9.10 9.08
C SER A 210 1.44 -10.00 7.97
N GLU A 211 1.26 -9.61 6.71
CA GLU A 211 1.78 -10.36 5.57
C GLU A 211 3.31 -10.30 5.49
N GLY A 212 3.90 -9.15 5.85
CA GLY A 212 5.36 -9.03 5.98
C GLY A 212 5.94 -10.01 7.00
N ALA A 213 5.28 -10.20 8.15
CA ALA A 213 5.71 -11.18 9.14
C ALA A 213 5.60 -12.62 8.60
N SER A 214 4.47 -12.95 7.95
CA SER A 214 4.25 -14.28 7.35
C SER A 214 5.32 -14.66 6.32
N LEU A 215 5.60 -13.76 5.36
CA LEU A 215 6.62 -13.98 4.34
C LEU A 215 8.02 -14.10 4.94
N SER A 216 8.34 -13.30 5.96
CA SER A 216 9.62 -13.40 6.66
C SER A 216 9.79 -14.76 7.34
N SER A 217 8.76 -15.24 8.05
CA SER A 217 8.79 -16.56 8.70
C SER A 217 8.92 -17.69 7.68
N PHE A 218 8.20 -17.60 6.56
CA PHE A 218 8.32 -18.55 5.46
C PHE A 218 9.76 -18.60 4.92
N ALA A 219 10.37 -17.44 4.68
CA ALA A 219 11.73 -17.36 4.17
C ALA A 219 12.78 -17.95 5.13
N GLN A 220 12.59 -17.76 6.45
CA GLN A 220 13.55 -18.19 7.47
C GLN A 220 13.41 -19.65 7.88
N LEU A 221 12.20 -20.20 7.84
CA LEU A 221 11.91 -21.54 8.37
C LEU A 221 11.66 -22.56 7.26
N VAL A 222 10.85 -22.20 6.28
CA VAL A 222 10.37 -23.16 5.28
C VAL A 222 11.40 -23.34 4.17
N ILE A 223 11.94 -22.25 3.61
CA ILE A 223 12.93 -22.35 2.51
C ILE A 223 14.13 -23.21 2.92
N PRO A 224 14.81 -22.98 4.07
CA PRO A 224 15.96 -23.82 4.44
C PRO A 224 15.58 -25.29 4.63
N ALA A 225 14.41 -25.56 5.22
CA ALA A 225 13.91 -26.92 5.41
C ALA A 225 13.64 -27.62 4.06
N MET A 226 13.12 -26.90 3.06
CA MET A 226 12.93 -27.47 1.72
C MET A 226 14.25 -27.90 1.09
N PHE A 227 15.34 -27.15 1.28
CA PHE A 227 16.65 -27.48 0.72
C PHE A 227 17.49 -28.45 1.55
N ALA A 228 17.20 -28.62 2.85
CA ALA A 228 17.97 -29.48 3.75
C ALA A 228 18.07 -30.95 3.28
N ASP A 229 17.03 -31.46 2.63
CA ASP A 229 17.01 -32.85 2.17
C ASP A 229 17.90 -33.12 0.95
N ILE A 230 18.35 -32.10 0.19
CA ILE A 230 19.16 -32.31 -1.01
C ILE A 230 20.43 -33.12 -0.69
N PHE A 231 21.08 -32.83 0.43
CA PHE A 231 22.27 -33.55 0.89
C PHE A 231 22.01 -35.04 1.14
N ARG A 232 20.80 -35.42 1.55
CA ARG A 232 20.44 -36.82 1.79
C ARG A 232 20.36 -37.64 0.51
N TRP A 233 20.15 -37.01 -0.64
CA TRP A 233 20.09 -37.69 -1.94
C TRP A 233 21.47 -37.86 -2.59
N VAL A 234 22.34 -36.88 -2.40
CA VAL A 234 23.62 -36.76 -3.12
C VAL A 234 24.72 -37.62 -2.49
N GLY A 235 24.86 -37.57 -1.16
CA GLY A 235 25.93 -38.27 -0.44
C GLY A 235 25.93 -39.80 -0.63
N PRO A 236 24.78 -40.49 -0.44
CA PRO A 236 24.71 -41.94 -0.59
C PRO A 236 25.09 -42.45 -1.97
N GLN A 237 24.88 -41.67 -3.04
CA GLN A 237 25.27 -42.10 -4.39
C GLN A 237 26.77 -42.06 -4.63
N VAL A 238 27.46 -41.04 -4.11
CA VAL A 238 28.92 -41.02 -4.19
C VAL A 238 29.52 -42.17 -3.38
N LEU A 239 28.95 -42.49 -2.21
CA LEU A 239 29.33 -43.69 -1.46
C LEU A 239 29.12 -44.96 -2.28
N ARG A 240 27.97 -45.10 -2.94
CA ARG A 240 27.65 -46.26 -3.78
C ARG A 240 28.63 -46.42 -4.95
N ILE A 241 28.98 -45.32 -5.63
CA ILE A 241 29.99 -45.32 -6.69
C ILE A 241 31.35 -45.79 -6.15
N ASN A 242 31.76 -45.30 -4.98
CA ASN A 242 33.03 -45.66 -4.35
C ASN A 242 33.06 -47.11 -3.80
N MET A 243 31.90 -47.73 -3.53
CA MET A 243 31.82 -49.13 -3.09
C MET A 243 32.00 -50.13 -4.23
N CYS A 244 31.88 -49.71 -5.49
CA CYS A 244 32.06 -50.61 -6.62
C CYS A 244 33.55 -50.95 -6.81
N SER A 245 33.90 -52.22 -6.60
CA SER A 245 35.29 -52.71 -6.73
C SER A 245 35.76 -52.88 -8.17
N VAL A 246 34.83 -53.05 -9.12
CA VAL A 246 35.12 -53.22 -10.55
C VAL A 246 34.63 -52.00 -11.32
N ALA A 247 35.54 -51.28 -11.97
CA ALA A 247 35.26 -50.03 -12.67
C ALA A 247 34.16 -50.17 -13.75
N ASN A 248 34.12 -51.29 -14.47
CA ASN A 248 33.09 -51.59 -15.49
C ASN A 248 32.17 -52.77 -15.09
N GLY A 249 32.01 -53.00 -13.79
CA GLY A 249 31.09 -54.02 -13.29
C GLY A 249 29.64 -53.55 -13.34
N THR A 250 28.71 -54.49 -13.20
CA THR A 250 27.26 -54.22 -13.07
C THR A 250 26.95 -53.21 -11.95
N CYS A 251 27.73 -53.20 -10.87
CA CYS A 251 27.64 -52.20 -9.79
C CYS A 251 27.87 -50.77 -10.30
N SER A 252 28.97 -50.54 -11.01
CA SER A 252 29.39 -49.22 -11.49
C SER A 252 28.42 -48.70 -12.54
N VAL A 253 28.09 -49.53 -13.54
CA VAL A 253 27.09 -49.20 -14.56
C VAL A 253 25.73 -48.89 -13.93
N GLY A 254 25.28 -49.71 -12.98
CA GLY A 254 24.02 -49.49 -12.26
C GLY A 254 24.01 -48.21 -11.42
N ALA A 255 25.12 -47.86 -10.77
CA ALA A 255 25.25 -46.62 -10.03
C ALA A 255 25.17 -45.38 -10.95
N PHE A 256 25.82 -45.42 -12.10
CA PHE A 256 25.76 -44.33 -13.09
C PHE A 256 24.42 -44.24 -13.83
N ASN A 257 23.72 -45.36 -14.06
CA ASN A 257 22.39 -45.32 -14.67
C ASN A 257 21.32 -44.71 -13.74
N ALA A 258 21.54 -44.76 -12.43
CA ALA A 258 20.63 -44.18 -11.44
C ALA A 258 20.57 -42.64 -11.48
N PHE A 259 21.53 -41.95 -12.13
CA PHE A 259 21.51 -40.50 -12.31
C PHE A 259 20.30 -39.97 -13.10
N SER A 260 19.68 -40.81 -13.93
CA SER A 260 18.41 -40.49 -14.60
C SER A 260 17.26 -40.31 -13.60
N ASP A 261 17.12 -41.20 -12.62
CA ASP A 261 16.14 -41.10 -11.54
C ASP A 261 16.44 -39.90 -10.63
N PHE A 262 17.71 -39.67 -10.27
CA PHE A 262 18.09 -38.48 -9.49
C PHE A 262 17.76 -37.17 -10.20
N SER A 263 17.95 -37.12 -11.52
CA SER A 263 17.55 -35.96 -12.33
C SER A 263 16.05 -35.70 -12.22
N SER A 264 15.22 -36.75 -12.31
CA SER A 264 13.77 -36.63 -12.17
C SER A 264 13.37 -36.15 -10.76
N ARG A 265 13.98 -36.70 -9.70
CA ARG A 265 13.70 -36.29 -8.32
C ARG A 265 14.11 -34.84 -8.07
N MET A 266 15.22 -34.40 -8.65
CA MET A 266 15.67 -33.01 -8.56
C MET A 266 14.67 -32.07 -9.25
N SER A 267 14.18 -32.45 -10.42
CA SER A 267 13.10 -31.74 -11.12
C SER A 267 11.85 -31.61 -10.25
N THR A 268 11.36 -32.71 -9.68
CA THR A 268 10.21 -32.69 -8.76
C THR A 268 10.45 -31.80 -7.54
N LYS A 269 11.66 -31.81 -6.98
CA LYS A 269 11.99 -31.02 -5.79
C LYS A 269 11.96 -29.52 -6.07
N TYR A 270 12.57 -29.08 -7.18
CA TYR A 270 12.54 -27.68 -7.61
C TYR A 270 11.12 -27.26 -8.03
N ASP A 271 10.32 -28.12 -8.66
CA ASP A 271 8.91 -27.81 -8.94
C ASP A 271 8.08 -27.64 -7.67
N LEU A 272 8.24 -28.53 -6.68
CA LEU A 272 7.58 -28.40 -5.37
C LEU A 272 7.96 -27.09 -4.67
N MET A 273 9.25 -26.78 -4.65
CA MET A 273 9.77 -25.53 -4.08
C MET A 273 9.17 -24.32 -4.77
N ARG A 274 9.24 -24.28 -6.10
CA ARG A 274 8.66 -23.23 -6.92
C ARG A 274 7.19 -23.03 -6.58
N ARG A 275 6.38 -24.09 -6.62
CA ARG A 275 4.95 -24.02 -6.30
C ARG A 275 4.69 -23.50 -4.88
N ALA A 276 5.47 -23.94 -3.89
CA ALA A 276 5.30 -23.48 -2.51
C ALA A 276 5.58 -21.98 -2.38
N VAL A 277 6.67 -21.49 -3.00
CA VAL A 277 7.03 -20.07 -2.97
C VAL A 277 5.99 -19.22 -3.70
N LEU A 278 5.57 -19.65 -4.89
CA LEU A 278 4.52 -18.97 -5.66
C LEU A 278 3.21 -18.91 -4.86
N ALA A 279 2.77 -20.04 -4.29
CA ALA A 279 1.55 -20.10 -3.50
C ALA A 279 1.59 -19.16 -2.29
N GLU A 280 2.71 -19.09 -1.56
CA GLU A 280 2.81 -18.19 -0.41
C GLU A 280 2.82 -16.71 -0.80
N GLN A 281 3.49 -16.36 -1.91
CA GLN A 281 3.44 -15.00 -2.45
C GLN A 281 2.03 -14.62 -2.89
N ASP A 282 1.34 -15.52 -3.61
CA ASP A 282 0.00 -15.28 -4.13
C ASP A 282 -1.04 -15.20 -3.00
N LEU A 283 -0.92 -16.07 -1.99
CA LEU A 283 -1.76 -16.02 -0.79
C LEU A 283 -1.53 -14.75 0.02
N ALA A 284 -0.28 -14.35 0.22
CA ALA A 284 0.04 -13.10 0.92
C ALA A 284 -0.52 -11.88 0.16
N LEU A 285 -0.41 -11.87 -1.18
CA LEU A 285 -0.98 -10.82 -2.01
C LEU A 285 -2.50 -10.79 -1.87
N TYR A 286 -3.16 -11.95 -2.01
CA TYR A 286 -4.61 -12.06 -1.91
C TYR A 286 -5.14 -11.57 -0.55
N ARG A 287 -4.49 -11.98 0.56
CA ARG A 287 -4.89 -11.52 1.90
C ARG A 287 -4.66 -10.02 2.07
N ALA A 288 -3.54 -9.49 1.57
CA ALA A 288 -3.26 -8.06 1.59
C ALA A 288 -4.34 -7.29 0.81
N THR A 289 -4.62 -7.66 -0.44
CA THR A 289 -5.59 -6.96 -1.30
C THR A 289 -7.00 -7.06 -0.74
N SER A 290 -7.41 -8.24 -0.27
CA SER A 290 -8.74 -8.41 0.35
C SER A 290 -8.90 -7.54 1.61
N CYS A 291 -7.88 -7.45 2.46
CA CYS A 291 -7.89 -6.58 3.63
C CYS A 291 -7.91 -5.09 3.23
N ILE A 292 -7.10 -4.70 2.23
CA ILE A 292 -7.08 -3.34 1.69
C ILE A 292 -8.47 -2.95 1.18
N ASP A 293 -9.12 -3.79 0.39
CA ASP A 293 -10.46 -3.54 -0.14
C ASP A 293 -11.48 -3.40 0.99
N ALA A 294 -11.46 -4.30 1.99
CA ALA A 294 -12.36 -4.24 3.14
C ALA A 294 -12.21 -2.94 3.96
N VAL A 295 -10.96 -2.56 4.28
CA VAL A 295 -10.68 -1.31 5.02
C VAL A 295 -11.06 -0.08 4.19
N SER A 296 -10.84 -0.13 2.88
CA SER A 296 -11.19 0.98 1.98
C SER A 296 -12.69 1.19 1.87
N ASN A 297 -13.46 0.10 1.78
CA ASN A 297 -14.91 0.15 1.78
C ASN A 297 -15.45 0.66 3.13
N ASP A 298 -14.91 0.19 4.25
CA ASP A 298 -15.29 0.67 5.59
C ASP A 298 -15.04 2.19 5.75
N ILE A 299 -13.92 2.70 5.25
CA ILE A 299 -13.63 4.15 5.25
C ILE A 299 -14.65 4.91 4.40
N GLN A 300 -15.03 4.38 3.23
CA GLN A 300 -16.05 4.99 2.36
C GLN A 300 -17.43 5.00 3.03
N ASP A 301 -17.83 3.89 3.65
CA ASP A 301 -19.09 3.77 4.37
C ASP A 301 -19.15 4.76 5.55
N LEU A 302 -18.06 4.88 6.31
CA LEU A 302 -17.95 5.87 7.39
C LEU A 302 -18.07 7.31 6.85
N ALA A 303 -17.49 7.60 5.69
CA ALA A 303 -17.60 8.92 5.06
C ALA A 303 -19.05 9.23 4.63
N ILE A 304 -19.81 8.24 4.17
CA ILE A 304 -21.23 8.38 3.83
C ILE A 304 -22.06 8.57 5.10
N ILE A 305 -21.85 7.76 6.13
CA ILE A 305 -22.56 7.85 7.42
C ILE A 305 -22.36 9.24 8.05
N ILE A 306 -21.17 9.82 7.95
CA ILE A 306 -20.90 11.18 8.45
C ILE A 306 -21.71 12.22 7.68
N GLN A 307 -21.83 12.08 6.36
CA GLN A 307 -22.64 12.98 5.54
C GLN A 307 -24.13 12.87 5.88
N ASP A 308 -24.65 11.65 6.06
CA ASP A 308 -26.05 11.44 6.44
C ASP A 308 -26.35 12.05 7.82
N LYS A 309 -25.46 11.84 8.79
CA LYS A 309 -25.56 12.44 10.12
C LYS A 309 -25.46 13.97 10.07
N PHE A 310 -24.63 14.52 9.18
CA PHE A 310 -24.57 15.95 8.95
C PHE A 310 -25.90 16.49 8.44
N VAL A 311 -26.50 15.88 7.41
CA VAL A 311 -27.81 16.30 6.88
C VAL A 311 -28.89 16.24 7.97
N ASN A 312 -28.89 15.21 8.81
CA ASN A 312 -29.83 15.11 9.94
C ASN A 312 -29.59 16.16 11.04
N CYS A 313 -28.33 16.54 11.28
CA CYS A 313 -28.02 17.62 12.21
C CYS A 313 -28.49 18.99 11.66
N MET A 314 -28.38 19.20 10.35
CA MET A 314 -28.85 20.44 9.71
C MET A 314 -30.35 20.70 9.95
N THR A 315 -31.15 19.64 10.13
CA THR A 315 -32.59 19.72 10.38
C THR A 315 -32.95 19.72 11.86
N THR A 316 -32.24 18.94 12.69
CA THR A 316 -32.61 18.71 14.10
C THR A 316 -31.74 19.44 15.13
N GLY A 317 -30.58 19.96 14.71
CA GLY A 317 -29.57 20.56 15.59
C GLY A 317 -28.74 19.56 16.41
N ASN A 318 -28.94 18.25 16.22
CA ASN A 318 -28.25 17.17 16.97
C ASN A 318 -27.30 16.34 16.09
#